data_AF-A0A916MW35-F1
#
_entry.id   AF-A0A916MW35-F1
#
_cell.length_a   1.000
_cell.length_b   1.000
_cell.length_c   1.000
_cell.angle_alpha   90.00
_cell.angle_beta   90.00
_cell.angle_gamma   90.00
#
_symmetry.space_group_name_H-M   'P 1'
#
loop_
_entity.id
_entity.type
_entity.pdbx_description
1 polymer ?
#
loop_
_entity_poly.entity_id
_entity_poly.type
_entity_poly.pdbx_seq_one_letter_code
_entity_poly.pdbx_strand_id
1 'polypeptide(L)'
;MKAAPFLKIDFNTRKALVFALTAERLSAYYEHGKWLTDGQGATLAGEWLSRSKLQLALSERRLLSELSDQFARQLADTLSREAGLYASHEMMEALDPNYQSAFAHDMLDECERLLRENGVNE
;
A
#
# COMPACT_ATOMS: atom_id res chain seq x y z
N MET A 1 4.58 -26.28 -16.23
CA MET A 1 3.93 -24.99 -16.56
C MET A 1 5.01 -23.93 -16.60
N LYS A 2 5.21 -23.26 -17.74
CA LYS A 2 6.20 -22.18 -17.87
C LYS A 2 5.63 -20.97 -17.12
N ALA A 3 6.25 -20.56 -16.02
CA ALA A 3 5.84 -19.36 -15.30
C ALA A 3 5.82 -18.19 -16.30
N ALA A 4 4.69 -17.49 -16.39
CA ALA A 4 4.62 -16.28 -17.19
C ALA A 4 5.72 -15.32 -16.70
N PRO A 5 6.41 -14.59 -17.60
CA PRO A 5 7.40 -13.61 -17.16
C PRO A 5 6.69 -12.63 -16.23
N PHE A 6 7.18 -12.52 -14.98
CA PHE A 6 6.69 -11.52 -14.05
C PHE A 6 6.85 -10.15 -14.71
N LEU A 7 5.73 -9.47 -14.93
CA LEU A 7 5.74 -8.16 -15.56
C LEU A 7 6.44 -7.20 -14.60
N LYS A 8 7.46 -6.49 -15.07
CA LYS A 8 7.95 -5.31 -14.36
C LYS A 8 6.84 -4.29 -14.37
N ILE A 9 6.22 -4.07 -13.21
CA ILE A 9 5.33 -2.93 -13.02
C ILE A 9 6.16 -1.66 -12.83
N ASP A 10 5.67 -0.54 -13.34
CA ASP A 10 6.35 0.75 -13.22
C ASP A 10 6.35 1.27 -11.78
N PHE A 11 7.17 2.30 -11.56
CA PHE A 11 7.34 2.91 -10.24
C PHE A 11 6.04 3.48 -9.68
N ASN A 12 5.21 4.12 -10.52
CA ASN A 12 3.93 4.69 -10.10
C ASN A 12 2.94 3.61 -9.62
N THR A 13 2.95 2.45 -10.25
CA THR A 13 2.13 1.29 -9.83
C THR A 13 2.62 0.76 -8.49
N ARG A 14 3.94 0.70 -8.26
CA ARG A 14 4.50 0.30 -6.94
C ARG A 14 4.10 1.31 -5.86
N LYS A 15 4.16 2.60 -6.16
CA LYS A 15 3.72 3.69 -5.28
C LYS A 15 2.25 3.56 -4.91
N ALA A 16 1.38 3.44 -5.92
CA ALA A 16 -0.06 3.25 -5.71
C ALA A 16 -0.37 1.97 -4.91
N LEU A 17 0.38 0.90 -5.13
CA LEU A 17 0.22 -0.34 -4.38
C LEU A 17 0.61 -0.17 -2.90
N VAL A 18 1.75 0.44 -2.58
CA VAL A 18 2.13 0.70 -1.18
C VAL A 18 1.09 1.59 -0.48
N PHE A 19 0.60 2.61 -1.17
CA PHE A 19 -0.46 3.48 -0.68
C PHE A 19 -1.75 2.71 -0.38
N ALA A 20 -2.24 1.90 -1.33
CA ALA A 20 -3.44 1.08 -1.15
C ALA A 20 -3.31 0.09 -0.01
N LEU A 21 -2.17 -0.61 0.11
CA LEU A 21 -1.92 -1.55 1.20
C LEU A 21 -1.87 -0.84 2.56
N THR A 22 -1.33 0.38 2.62
CA THR A 22 -1.29 1.19 3.83
C THR A 22 -2.70 1.55 4.28
N ALA A 23 -3.55 2.01 3.34
CA ALA A 23 -4.96 2.31 3.62
C ALA A 23 -5.71 1.10 4.19
N GLU A 24 -5.55 -0.07 3.58
CA GLU A 24 -6.18 -1.33 4.02
C GLU A 24 -5.72 -1.74 5.43
N ARG A 25 -4.42 -1.56 5.73
CA ARG A 25 -3.88 -1.85 7.06
C ARG A 25 -4.43 -0.90 8.13
N LEU A 26 -4.54 0.39 7.81
CA LEU A 26 -5.10 1.38 8.73
C LEU A 26 -6.58 1.13 8.99
N SER A 27 -7.36 0.83 7.96
CA SER A 27 -8.77 0.44 8.12
C SER A 27 -8.90 -0.80 9.02
N ALA A 28 -8.15 -1.88 8.74
CA ALA A 28 -8.17 -3.08 9.58
C ALA A 28 -7.76 -2.79 11.05
N TYR A 29 -6.76 -1.93 11.25
CA TYR A 29 -6.30 -1.57 12.59
C TYR A 29 -7.34 -0.74 13.36
N TYR A 30 -7.84 0.35 12.78
CA TYR A 30 -8.72 1.27 13.49
C TYR A 30 -10.17 0.79 13.61
N GLU A 31 -10.65 0.01 12.63
CA GLU A 31 -12.01 -0.56 12.65
C GLU A 31 -12.08 -1.86 13.45
N HIS A 32 -11.04 -2.70 13.39
CA HIS A 32 -11.10 -4.07 13.95
C HIS A 32 -10.03 -4.37 14.99
N GLY A 33 -9.11 -3.44 15.27
CA GLY A 33 -8.02 -3.64 16.21
C GLY A 33 -6.99 -4.69 15.74
N LYS A 34 -6.86 -4.91 14.42
CA LYS A 34 -6.03 -5.98 13.86
C LYS A 34 -4.99 -5.45 12.89
N TRP A 35 -3.79 -6.00 12.98
CA TRP A 35 -2.76 -5.84 11.97
C TRP A 35 -2.73 -7.06 11.04
N LEU A 36 -2.55 -6.83 9.74
CA LEU A 36 -2.32 -7.91 8.78
C LEU A 36 -0.93 -8.49 9.01
N THR A 37 -0.84 -9.83 9.00
CA THR A 37 0.46 -10.52 8.96
C THR A 37 1.17 -10.30 7.63
N ASP A 38 2.48 -10.53 7.58
CA ASP A 38 3.28 -10.44 6.35
C ASP A 38 2.72 -11.29 5.21
N GLY A 39 2.24 -12.50 5.54
CA GLY A 39 1.62 -13.40 4.58
C GLY A 39 0.31 -12.84 4.02
N GLN A 40 -0.54 -12.28 4.88
CA GLN A 40 -1.79 -11.64 4.48
C GLN A 40 -1.52 -10.40 3.62
N GLY A 41 -0.55 -9.55 3.99
CA GLY A 41 -0.19 -8.37 3.20
C GLY A 41 0.38 -8.72 1.81
N ALA A 42 1.26 -9.71 1.72
CA ALA A 42 1.77 -10.17 0.41
C ALA A 42 0.66 -10.80 -0.47
N THR A 43 -0.37 -11.39 0.16
CA THR A 43 -1.54 -11.94 -0.54
C THR A 43 -2.42 -10.80 -1.06
N LEU A 44 -2.75 -9.83 -0.20
CA LEU A 44 -3.47 -8.62 -0.56
C LEU A 44 -2.80 -7.85 -1.71
N ALA A 45 -1.47 -7.76 -1.69
CA ALA A 45 -0.70 -7.16 -2.79
C ALA A 45 -0.91 -7.89 -4.12
N GLY A 46 -0.96 -9.23 -4.08
CA GLY A 46 -1.25 -10.06 -5.24
C GLY A 46 -2.68 -9.86 -5.76
N GLU A 47 -3.65 -9.79 -4.85
CA GLU A 47 -5.06 -9.55 -5.18
C GLU A 47 -5.26 -8.18 -5.83
N TRP A 48 -4.65 -7.13 -5.25
CA TRP A 48 -4.69 -5.77 -5.82
C TRP A 48 -4.14 -5.75 -7.25
N LEU A 49 -2.96 -6.33 -7.48
CA LEU A 49 -2.34 -6.40 -8.81
C LEU A 49 -3.18 -7.20 -9.81
N SER A 50 -3.83 -8.27 -9.35
CA SER A 50 -4.65 -9.13 -10.21
C SER A 50 -5.85 -8.42 -10.83
N ARG A 51 -6.39 -7.38 -10.17
CA ARG A 51 -7.50 -6.55 -10.68
C ARG A 51 -7.13 -5.89 -12.02
N SER A 52 -5.86 -5.56 -12.21
CA SER A 52 -5.30 -4.98 -13.44
C SER A 52 -4.51 -5.97 -14.29
N LYS A 53 -4.65 -7.29 -14.03
CA LYS A 53 -3.89 -8.37 -14.69
C LYS A 53 -2.37 -8.23 -14.56
N LEU A 54 -1.90 -7.54 -13.51
CA LEU A 54 -0.49 -7.40 -13.20
C LEU A 54 -0.06 -8.51 -12.24
N GLN A 55 1.23 -8.86 -12.27
CA GLN A 55 1.82 -9.85 -11.39
C GLN A 55 3.23 -9.46 -10.98
N LEU A 56 3.56 -9.71 -9.72
CA LEU A 56 4.90 -9.56 -9.16
C LEU A 56 5.35 -10.86 -8.49
N ALA A 57 6.67 -11.08 -8.44
CA ALA A 57 7.24 -12.18 -7.69
C ALA A 57 6.85 -12.08 -6.20
N LEU A 58 6.81 -13.21 -5.48
CA LEU A 58 6.45 -13.21 -4.06
C LEU A 58 7.41 -12.36 -3.22
N SER A 59 8.70 -12.36 -3.54
CA SER A 59 9.71 -11.52 -2.86
C SER A 59 9.40 -10.04 -3.01
N GLU A 60 9.02 -9.59 -4.21
CA GLU A 60 8.66 -8.19 -4.46
C GLU A 60 7.35 -7.82 -3.75
N ARG A 61 6.34 -8.70 -3.76
CA ARG A 61 5.10 -8.47 -3.01
C ARG A 61 5.33 -8.37 -1.50
N ARG A 62 6.26 -9.19 -0.96
CA ARG A 62 6.66 -9.12 0.45
C ARG A 62 7.33 -7.79 0.77
N LEU A 63 8.25 -7.33 -0.06
CA LEU A 63 8.88 -6.02 0.12
C LEU A 63 7.84 -4.89 0.17
N LEU A 64 6.94 -4.80 -0.81
CA LEU A 64 5.92 -3.75 -0.84
C LEU A 64 4.94 -3.86 0.35
N SER A 65 4.59 -5.09 0.74
CA SER A 65 3.79 -5.34 1.94
C SER A 65 4.49 -4.87 3.21
N GLU A 66 5.79 -5.12 3.35
CA GLU A 66 6.58 -4.70 4.51
C GLU A 66 6.66 -3.18 4.60
N LEU A 67 6.92 -2.49 3.48
CA LEU A 67 6.95 -1.02 3.44
C LEU A 67 5.59 -0.41 3.84
N SER A 68 4.49 -0.98 3.35
CA SER A 68 3.14 -0.53 3.76
C SER A 68 2.85 -0.78 5.24
N ASP A 69 3.37 -1.86 5.83
CA ASP A 69 3.20 -2.13 7.27
C ASP A 69 3.96 -1.12 8.12
N GLN A 70 5.21 -0.86 7.75
CA GLN A 70 6.03 0.15 8.42
C GLN A 70 5.36 1.52 8.38
N PHE A 71 4.86 1.93 7.21
CA PHE A 71 4.20 3.22 7.07
C PHE A 71 2.89 3.30 7.86
N ALA A 72 2.05 2.26 7.79
CA ALA A 72 0.80 2.21 8.54
C ALA A 72 1.04 2.28 10.07
N ARG A 73 2.11 1.66 10.57
CA ARG A 73 2.50 1.77 11.99
C ARG A 73 2.94 3.18 12.36
N GLN A 74 3.75 3.83 11.52
CA GLN A 74 4.19 5.21 11.75
C GLN A 74 3.00 6.18 11.81
N LEU A 75 2.03 6.01 10.93
CA LEU A 75 0.79 6.79 10.99
C LEU A 75 -0.01 6.47 12.25
N ALA A 76 -0.15 5.19 12.60
CA ALA A 76 -0.88 4.78 13.80
C ALA A 76 -0.27 5.29 15.11
N ASP A 77 1.05 5.46 15.16
CA ASP A 77 1.76 6.01 16.33
C ASP A 77 1.54 7.52 16.51
N THR A 78 1.16 8.23 15.45
CA THR A 78 1.01 9.70 15.47
C THR A 78 -0.44 10.16 15.48
N LEU A 79 -1.37 9.33 15.00
CA LEU A 79 -2.78 9.67 14.85
C LEU A 79 -3.63 9.16 16.01
N SER A 80 -4.60 9.98 16.43
CA SER A 80 -5.70 9.50 17.27
C SER A 80 -6.56 8.49 16.51
N ARG A 81 -7.40 7.72 17.21
CA ARG A 81 -8.31 6.76 16.55
C ARG A 81 -9.24 7.41 15.53
N GLU A 82 -9.79 8.57 15.85
CA GLU A 82 -10.69 9.31 14.95
C GLU A 82 -9.95 9.83 13.72
N ALA A 83 -8.79 10.45 13.92
CA ALA A 83 -7.95 10.93 12.82
C ALA A 83 -7.45 9.77 11.94
N GLY A 84 -7.18 8.62 12.55
CA GLY A 84 -6.79 7.39 11.86
C GLY A 84 -7.89 6.81 10.97
N LEU A 85 -9.13 6.77 11.46
CA LEU A 85 -10.30 6.35 10.66
C LEU A 85 -10.53 7.31 9.48
N TYR A 86 -10.43 8.62 9.74
CA TYR A 86 -10.51 9.62 8.69
C TYR A 86 -9.42 9.43 7.63
N ALA A 87 -8.15 9.29 8.06
CA ALA A 87 -7.03 9.05 7.16
C ALA A 87 -7.22 7.77 6.32
N SER A 88 -7.64 6.65 6.93
CA SER A 88 -7.88 5.42 6.18
C SER A 88 -8.98 5.57 5.14
N HIS A 89 -10.09 6.25 5.46
CA HIS A 89 -11.16 6.49 4.51
C HIS A 89 -10.74 7.42 3.37
N GLU A 90 -10.07 8.53 3.71
CA GLU A 90 -9.57 9.49 2.73
C GLU A 90 -8.60 8.83 1.74
N MET A 91 -7.71 7.96 2.23
CA MET A 91 -6.80 7.19 1.36
C MET A 91 -7.55 6.19 0.48
N MET A 92 -8.59 5.53 1.00
CA MET A 92 -9.40 4.59 0.22
C MET A 92 -10.16 5.29 -0.92
N GLU A 93 -10.79 6.43 -0.64
CA GLU A 93 -11.49 7.24 -1.65
C GLU A 93 -10.52 7.70 -2.74
N ALA A 94 -9.29 8.08 -2.37
CA ALA A 94 -8.23 8.49 -3.30
C ALA A 94 -7.65 7.37 -4.18
N LEU A 95 -8.10 6.11 -4.02
CA LEU A 95 -7.84 5.06 -5.00
C LEU A 95 -8.66 5.25 -6.29
N ASP A 96 -9.77 6.00 -6.25
CA ASP A 96 -10.44 6.48 -7.46
C ASP A 96 -9.64 7.65 -8.06
N PRO A 97 -9.15 7.55 -9.30
CA PRO A 97 -8.37 8.62 -9.93
C PRO A 97 -9.15 9.95 -10.11
N ASN A 98 -10.48 9.93 -10.02
CA ASN A 98 -11.31 11.14 -10.09
C ASN A 98 -11.45 11.85 -8.74
N TYR A 99 -11.11 11.18 -7.64
CA TYR A 99 -11.10 11.79 -6.31
C TYR A 99 -9.78 12.55 -6.10
N GLN A 100 -9.87 13.74 -5.50
CA GLN A 100 -8.71 14.62 -5.30
C GLN A 100 -8.62 14.99 -3.83
N SER A 101 -7.50 14.63 -3.22
CA SER A 101 -7.22 14.91 -1.81
C SER A 101 -5.79 15.35 -1.63
N ALA A 102 -5.61 16.52 -1.01
CA ALA A 102 -4.28 17.03 -0.66
C ALA A 102 -3.57 16.07 0.32
N PHE A 103 -4.32 15.52 1.28
CA PHE A 103 -3.80 14.53 2.21
C PHE A 103 -3.32 13.27 1.48
N ALA A 104 -4.09 12.75 0.53
CA ALA A 104 -3.68 11.59 -0.24
C ALA A 104 -2.42 11.83 -1.08
N HIS A 105 -2.26 13.04 -1.63
CA HIS A 105 -1.03 13.42 -2.33
C HIS A 105 0.19 13.41 -1.40
N ASP A 106 0.09 13.99 -0.20
CA ASP A 106 1.18 13.94 0.78
C ASP A 106 1.54 12.49 1.16
N MET A 107 0.55 11.62 1.33
CA MET A 107 0.77 10.20 1.64
C MET A 107 1.38 9.43 0.46
N LEU A 108 1.03 9.78 -0.79
CA LEU A 108 1.64 9.21 -1.98
C LEU A 108 3.12 9.63 -2.11
N ASP A 109 3.44 10.89 -1.82
CA ASP A 109 4.81 11.39 -1.79
C ASP A 109 5.65 10.68 -0.73
N GLU A 110 5.05 10.35 0.41
CA GLU A 110 5.71 9.56 1.45
C GLU A 110 5.92 8.10 1.02
N CYS A 111 4.97 7.49 0.32
CA CYS A 111 5.16 6.17 -0.30
C CYS A 111 6.29 6.18 -1.33
N GLU A 112 6.42 7.25 -2.11
CA GLU A 112 7.52 7.46 -3.04
C GLU A 112 8.87 7.51 -2.32
N ARG A 113 8.97 8.30 -1.26
CA ARG A 113 10.18 8.41 -0.43
C ARG A 113 10.60 7.04 0.11
N LEU A 114 9.67 6.28 0.70
CA LEU A 114 9.92 4.94 1.24
C LEU A 114 10.44 3.96 0.19
N LEU A 115 9.86 3.98 -1.01
CA LEU A 115 10.32 3.12 -2.12
C LEU A 115 11.76 3.45 -2.51
N ARG A 116 12.08 4.73 -2.68
CA ARG A 116 13.43 5.19 -3.08
C ARG A 116 14.48 4.84 -2.02
N GLU A 117 14.17 5.04 -0.73
CA GLU A 117 15.06 4.69 0.37
C GLU A 117 15.36 3.19 0.46
N ASN A 118 14.44 2.36 -0.01
CA ASN A 118 14.60 0.90 -0.06
C ASN A 118 15.12 0.41 -1.42
N GLY A 119 15.71 1.30 -2.23
CA GLY A 119 16.37 0.96 -3.49
C GLY A 119 15.43 0.54 -4.61
N VAL A 120 14.11 0.74 -4.45
CA VAL A 120 13.15 0.57 -5.54
C VAL A 120 13.22 1.83 -6.39
N ASN A 121 13.78 1.68 -7.58
CA ASN A 121 13.95 2.77 -8.56
C ASN A 121 13.14 2.46 -9.84
N GLU A 122 13.10 3.43 -10.76
CA GLU A 122 12.46 3.33 -12.08
C GLU A 122 12.96 2.15 -12.93
#